data_AF-A0A975SLE3-F1
#
_entry.id   AF-A0A975SLE3-F1
#
_cell.length_a   1.000
_cell.length_b   1.000
_cell.length_c   1.000
_cell.angle_alpha   90.00
_cell.angle_beta   90.00
_cell.angle_gamma   90.00
#
_symmetry.space_group_name_H-M   'P 1'
#
loop_
_entity.id
_entity.type
_entity.pdbx_description
1 polymer ?
#
loop_
_entity_poly.entity_id
_entity_poly.type
_entity_poly.pdbx_seq_one_letter_code
_entity_poly.pdbx_strand_id
1 'polypeptide(L)'
;MTDQSAQNFIIVGLTQQGKKFRPSDWAERLCGVMSAFGAEKRMKYSPYVSPCTCQGVKAVFVDGQLNQLEPRAYNFMRNFAADNELQIEEGAGRPQD
;
A
#
# COMPACT_ATOMS: atom_id res chain seq x y z
N MET A 1 5.70 25.85 -9.62
CA MET A 1 5.95 24.44 -9.97
C MET A 1 5.32 23.63 -8.86
N THR A 2 4.19 22.96 -9.12
CA THR A 2 3.48 22.18 -8.10
C THR A 2 4.36 21.02 -7.69
N ASP A 3 4.95 21.10 -6.50
CA ASP A 3 5.47 19.95 -5.79
C ASP A 3 4.29 19.00 -5.60
N GLN A 4 4.12 18.04 -6.52
CA GLN A 4 3.23 16.93 -6.27
C GLN A 4 3.91 16.07 -5.21
N SER A 5 3.82 16.52 -3.96
CA SER A 5 4.15 15.71 -2.81
C SER A 5 3.38 14.41 -2.98
N ALA A 6 4.08 13.28 -3.00
CA ALA A 6 3.46 11.98 -3.20
C ALA A 6 2.29 11.83 -2.22
N GLN A 7 1.13 11.48 -2.76
CA GLN A 7 -0.09 11.40 -1.99
C GLN A 7 -0.20 10.04 -1.31
N ASN A 8 -0.86 10.04 -0.15
CA ASN A 8 -1.28 8.79 0.48
C ASN A 8 -2.25 8.07 -0.46
N PHE A 9 -2.24 6.75 -0.42
CA PHE A 9 -3.23 5.96 -1.14
C PHE A 9 -3.53 4.64 -0.45
N ILE A 10 -4.69 4.07 -0.76
CA ILE A 10 -5.08 2.74 -0.32
C ILE A 10 -5.19 1.82 -1.54
N ILE A 11 -4.51 0.69 -1.50
CA ILE A 11 -4.72 -0.41 -2.44
C ILE A 11 -5.86 -1.25 -1.89
N VAL A 12 -7.00 -1.24 -2.58
CA VAL A 12 -8.19 -2.00 -2.16
C VAL A 12 -8.06 -3.42 -2.69
N GLY A 13 -8.41 -4.42 -1.87
CA GLY A 13 -8.44 -5.84 -2.25
C GLY A 13 -9.62 -6.19 -3.18
N LEU A 14 -9.99 -5.26 -4.05
CA LEU A 14 -10.95 -5.39 -5.13
C LEU A 14 -10.23 -5.01 -6.42
N THR A 15 -10.39 -5.85 -7.43
CA THR A 15 -10.01 -5.49 -8.80
C THR A 15 -10.89 -4.36 -9.32
N GLN A 16 -10.48 -3.70 -10.40
CA GLN A 16 -11.28 -2.70 -11.10
C GLN A 16 -12.67 -3.23 -11.51
N GLN A 17 -12.80 -4.54 -11.70
CA GLN A 17 -14.06 -5.23 -12.00
C GLN A 17 -14.90 -5.57 -10.75
N GLY A 18 -14.48 -5.13 -9.54
CA GLY A 18 -15.18 -5.40 -8.28
C GLY A 18 -15.00 -6.82 -7.74
N LYS A 19 -14.08 -7.63 -8.30
CA LYS A 19 -13.79 -8.98 -7.79
C LYS A 19 -12.80 -8.92 -6.64
N LYS A 20 -13.05 -9.69 -5.58
CA LYS A 20 -12.15 -9.80 -4.42
C LYS A 20 -10.81 -10.43 -4.80
N PHE A 21 -9.73 -9.72 -4.51
CA PHE A 21 -8.37 -10.19 -4.72
C PHE A 21 -8.01 -11.31 -3.72
N ARG A 22 -7.22 -12.27 -4.18
CA ARG A 22 -6.84 -13.47 -3.43
C ARG A 22 -5.32 -13.68 -3.55
N PRO A 23 -4.69 -14.33 -2.55
CA PRO A 23 -5.29 -14.93 -1.36
C PRO A 23 -5.74 -13.88 -0.32
N SER A 24 -6.49 -14.29 0.71
CA SER A 24 -7.08 -13.35 1.68
C SER A 24 -6.05 -12.64 2.57
N ASP A 25 -4.85 -13.19 2.67
CA ASP A 25 -3.69 -12.70 3.43
C ASP A 25 -2.71 -11.88 2.56
N TRP A 26 -3.12 -11.47 1.35
CA TRP A 26 -2.27 -10.71 0.42
C TRP A 26 -1.76 -9.40 1.02
N ALA A 27 -2.59 -8.72 1.83
CA ALA A 27 -2.25 -7.44 2.44
C ALA A 27 -1.10 -7.61 3.45
N GLU A 28 -1.20 -8.61 4.33
CA GLU A 28 -0.13 -8.99 5.25
C GLU A 28 1.15 -9.40 4.51
N ARG A 29 1.03 -10.19 3.43
CA ARG A 29 2.18 -10.60 2.60
C ARG A 29 2.87 -9.41 1.94
N LEU A 30 2.10 -8.50 1.35
CA LEU A 30 2.65 -7.30 0.71
C LEU A 30 3.38 -6.43 1.73
N CYS A 31 2.78 -6.20 2.90
CA CYS A 31 3.44 -5.45 3.98
C CYS A 31 4.71 -6.17 4.50
N GLY A 32 4.70 -7.50 4.56
CA GLY A 32 5.88 -8.30 4.94
C GLY A 32 7.02 -8.22 3.94
N VAL A 33 6.73 -8.13 2.64
CA VAL A 33 7.74 -7.84 1.61
C VAL A 33 8.38 -6.48 1.85
N MET A 34 7.58 -5.47 2.23
CA MET A 34 8.08 -4.13 2.56
C MET A 34 8.96 -4.11 3.83
N SER A 35 8.79 -5.05 4.77
CA SER A 35 9.68 -5.20 5.93
C SER A 35 11.08 -5.67 5.57
N ALA A 36 11.28 -6.35 4.43
CA ALA A 36 12.59 -6.82 3.99
C ALA A 36 13.42 -5.76 3.25
N PHE A 37 12.78 -4.68 2.77
CA PHE A 37 13.45 -3.57 2.08
C PHE A 37 14.14 -2.59 3.05
N GLY A 38 13.81 -2.61 4.34
CA GLY A 38 14.49 -1.81 5.35
C GLY A 38 15.96 -2.22 5.53
N ALA A 39 16.87 -1.26 5.46
CA ALA A 39 18.32 -1.45 5.62
C ALA A 39 18.74 -2.09 6.96
N GLU A 40 17.85 -2.13 7.95
CA GLU A 40 18.06 -2.83 9.21
C GLU A 40 17.16 -4.07 9.29
N LYS A 41 17.80 -5.23 9.51
CA LYS A 41 17.23 -6.59 9.68
C LYS A 41 16.29 -6.73 10.90
N ARG A 42 15.39 -5.77 11.14
CA ARG A 42 14.29 -5.90 12.09
C ARG A 42 13.02 -6.01 11.27
N MET A 43 12.37 -7.18 11.35
CA MET A 43 11.02 -7.44 10.83
C MET A 43 10.01 -6.50 11.52
N LYS A 44 10.04 -5.22 11.19
CA LYS A 44 9.02 -4.25 11.56
C LYS A 44 8.40 -3.80 10.25
N TYR A 45 7.08 -3.81 10.17
CA TYR A 45 6.38 -3.17 9.06
C TYR A 45 6.88 -1.73 8.95
N SER A 46 7.13 -1.27 7.73
CA SER A 46 7.42 0.14 7.49
C SER A 46 6.27 0.94 8.09
N PRO A 47 6.50 1.97 8.94
CA PRO A 47 5.40 2.76 9.51
C PRO A 47 4.59 3.53 8.46
N TYR A 48 5.04 3.48 7.20
CA TYR A 48 4.43 4.08 6.02
C TYR A 48 3.59 3.09 5.21
N VAL A 49 3.63 1.79 5.52
CA VAL A 49 2.83 0.76 4.83
C VAL A 49 2.21 -0.16 5.87
N SER A 50 0.88 -0.23 5.90
CA SER A 50 0.17 -1.06 6.87
C SER A 50 -1.05 -1.73 6.27
N PRO A 51 -1.33 -3.00 6.63
CA PRO A 51 -2.57 -3.64 6.24
C PRO A 51 -3.73 -2.93 6.95
N CYS A 52 -4.83 -2.73 6.24
CA CYS A 52 -6.05 -2.13 6.76
C CYS A 52 -7.28 -2.83 6.18
N THR A 53 -8.46 -2.38 6.59
CA THR A 53 -9.72 -2.80 5.99
C THR A 53 -10.40 -1.57 5.41
N CYS A 54 -10.69 -1.57 4.12
CA CYS A 54 -11.50 -0.56 3.48
C CYS A 54 -12.84 -1.19 3.09
N GLN A 55 -13.98 -0.63 3.52
CA GLN A 55 -15.32 -1.13 3.13
C GLN A 55 -15.53 -2.64 3.35
N GLY A 56 -14.98 -3.21 4.43
CA GLY A 56 -15.08 -4.65 4.73
C GLY A 56 -14.21 -5.57 3.86
N VAL A 57 -13.37 -5.02 2.99
CA VAL A 57 -12.36 -5.76 2.21
C VAL A 57 -10.95 -5.45 2.70
N LYS A 58 -10.07 -6.45 2.62
CA LYS A 58 -8.65 -6.28 2.95
C LYS A 58 -8.03 -5.25 2.01
N ALA A 59 -7.22 -4.37 2.56
CA ALA A 59 -6.58 -3.29 1.83
C ALA A 59 -5.19 -3.01 2.43
N VAL A 60 -4.41 -2.20 1.73
CA VAL A 60 -3.10 -1.73 2.22
C VAL A 60 -3.04 -0.22 2.10
N PHE A 61 -2.77 0.44 3.22
CA PHE A 61 -2.51 1.87 3.26
C PHE A 61 -1.04 2.15 2.97
N VAL A 62 -0.77 3.16 2.15
CA VAL A 62 0.56 3.65 1.82
C VAL A 62 0.62 5.15 2.08
N ASP A 63 1.53 5.55 2.95
CA ASP A 63 1.83 6.94 3.28
C ASP A 63 2.71 7.56 2.19
N GLY A 64 2.33 8.74 1.72
CA GLY A 64 3.04 9.50 0.69
C GLY A 64 4.47 9.85 1.06
N GLN A 65 4.77 9.96 2.37
CA GLN A 65 6.14 10.17 2.85
C GLN A 65 7.08 9.03 2.45
N LEU A 66 6.56 7.83 2.19
CA LEU A 66 7.35 6.71 1.66
C LEU A 66 8.08 7.09 0.37
N ASN A 67 7.49 7.92 -0.49
CA ASN A 67 8.15 8.33 -1.73
C ASN A 67 9.40 9.19 -1.51
N GLN A 68 9.44 9.98 -0.43
CA GLN A 68 10.59 10.81 -0.10
C GLN A 68 11.73 9.99 0.51
N LEU A 69 11.39 8.95 1.28
CA LEU A 69 12.35 8.08 1.96
C LEU A 69 12.86 6.96 1.04
N GLU A 70 11.94 6.30 0.35
CA GLU A 70 12.22 5.15 -0.50
C GLU A 70 11.29 5.14 -1.73
N PRO A 71 11.58 5.95 -2.78
CA PRO A 71 10.74 6.08 -3.96
C PRO A 71 10.55 4.77 -4.73
N ARG A 72 11.51 3.84 -4.64
CA ARG A 72 11.41 2.51 -5.24
C ARG A 72 10.29 1.67 -4.60
N ALA A 73 10.18 1.72 -3.28
CA ALA A 73 9.13 1.08 -2.52
C ALA A 73 7.75 1.67 -2.84
N TYR A 74 7.65 2.99 -2.87
CA TYR A 74 6.41 3.68 -3.25
C TYR A 74 5.93 3.28 -4.66
N ASN A 75 6.83 3.29 -5.64
CA ASN A 75 6.54 2.87 -7.00
C ASN A 75 6.20 1.37 -7.10
N PHE A 76 6.87 0.52 -6.32
CA PHE A 76 6.54 -0.90 -6.24
C PHE A 76 5.10 -1.12 -5.77
N MET A 77 4.64 -0.39 -4.75
CA MET A 77 3.26 -0.49 -4.27
C MET A 77 2.24 -0.08 -5.34
N ARG A 78 2.52 1.00 -6.08
CA ARG A 78 1.65 1.43 -7.19
C ARG A 78 1.65 0.44 -8.35
N ASN A 79 2.81 -0.08 -8.73
CA ASN A 79 2.94 -1.09 -9.77
C ASN A 79 2.22 -2.39 -9.37
N PHE A 80 2.36 -2.83 -8.12
CA PHE A 80 1.65 -4.00 -7.61
C PHE A 80 0.14 -3.87 -7.80
N ALA A 81 -0.44 -2.71 -7.49
CA ALA A 81 -1.85 -2.46 -7.72
C ALA A 81 -2.20 -2.48 -9.22
N ALA A 82 -1.39 -1.84 -10.07
CA ALA A 82 -1.60 -1.82 -11.52
C ALA A 82 -1.52 -3.21 -12.16
N ASP A 83 -0.49 -3.99 -11.85
CA ASP A 83 -0.27 -5.35 -12.37
C ASP A 83 -1.39 -6.32 -11.97
N ASN A 84 -2.00 -6.12 -10.80
CA ASN A 84 -3.11 -6.94 -10.31
C ASN A 84 -4.49 -6.32 -10.58
N GLU A 85 -4.54 -5.24 -11.37
CA GLU A 85 -5.75 -4.48 -11.70
C GLU A 85 -6.56 -4.08 -10.44
N LEU A 86 -5.89 -3.76 -9.34
CA LEU A 86 -6.52 -3.38 -8.07
C LEU A 86 -6.98 -1.93 -8.09
N GLN A 87 -8.07 -1.66 -7.38
CA GLN A 87 -8.55 -0.31 -7.17
C GLN A 87 -7.59 0.43 -6.23
N ILE A 88 -7.34 1.71 -6.53
CA ILE A 88 -6.55 2.62 -5.72
C ILE A 88 -7.44 3.78 -5.28
N GLU A 89 -7.48 4.06 -3.99
CA GLU A 89 -8.09 5.28 -3.45
C GLU A 89 -6.99 6.29 -3.09
N GLU A 90 -6.91 7.39 -3.84
CA GLU A 90 -5.95 8.46 -3.63
C GLU A 90 -6.39 9.41 -2.51
N GLY A 91 -5.42 10.02 -1.81
CA GLY A 91 -5.70 11.02 -0.78
C GLY A 91 -6.36 10.46 0.48
N ALA A 92 -6.35 9.13 0.65
CA ALA A 92 -6.92 8.50 1.83
C ALA A 92 -6.19 8.93 3.11
N GLY A 93 -6.96 9.27 4.14
CA GLY A 93 -6.43 9.42 5.49
C GLY A 93 -5.92 8.08 6.00
N ARG A 94 -4.91 8.10 6.89
CA ARG A 94 -4.49 6.87 7.57
C ARG A 94 -5.73 6.32 8.30
N PRO A 95 -6.17 5.08 8.01
CA PRO A 95 -7.32 4.51 8.69
C PRO A 95 -7.02 4.45 10.18
N GLN A 96 -7.89 5.08 10.96
CA GLN A 96 -7.84 5.04 12.42
C GLN A 96 -8.50 3.71 12.82
N ASP A 97 -7.70 2.77 13.32
CA ASP A 97 -8.21 1.53 13.92
C ASP A 97 -9.12 1.87 15.12
#